data_AF-A0A3D1HLM6-F1
#
_entry.id   AF-A0A3D1HLM6-F1
#
_cell.length_a   1.000
_cell.length_b   1.000
_cell.length_c   1.000
_cell.angle_alpha   90.00
_cell.angle_beta   90.00
_cell.angle_gamma   90.00
#
_symmetry.space_group_name_H-M   'P 1'
#
loop_
_entity.id
_entity.type
_entity.pdbx_description
1 polymer ?
#
loop_
_entity_poly.entity_id
_entity_poly.type
_entity_poly.pdbx_seq_one_letter_code
_entity_poly.pdbx_strand_id
1 'polypeptide(L)'
;QVQVNFETPAKGVEFATGVINLNDKMFSDHKGLVGDWGGNWPNGVKDSIAGKPKIVVGLAVNVPEKYVISEPTTEKDQYLYVLGMKGGKSMTYNMAFTCDKETFGFKSYKEWFSWMKQWKKELDNPVKVDIVE
;
A
#
# COMPACT_ATOMS: atom_id res chain seq x y z
N GLN A 1 0.04 -4.78 8.69
CA GLN A 1 -1.14 -3.99 9.09
C GLN A 1 -0.66 -2.69 9.72
N VAL A 2 -1.37 -1.58 9.51
CA VAL A 2 -1.14 -0.29 10.17
C VAL A 2 -2.40 0.09 10.94
N GLN A 3 -2.24 0.48 12.19
CA GLN A 3 -3.31 0.94 13.07
C GLN A 3 -3.04 2.40 13.45
N VAL A 4 -4.02 3.27 13.22
CA VAL A 4 -3.94 4.70 13.52
C VAL A 4 -5.00 5.01 14.57
N ASN A 5 -4.60 5.65 15.67
CA ASN A 5 -5.47 5.98 16.79
C ASN A 5 -5.39 7.48 17.10
N PHE A 6 -6.53 8.07 17.46
CA PHE A 6 -6.67 9.47 17.82
C PHE A 6 -7.24 9.57 19.23
N GLU A 7 -6.69 10.50 20.00
CA GLU A 7 -7.18 10.82 21.34
C GLU A 7 -8.63 11.36 21.28
N THR A 8 -8.90 12.23 20.31
CA THR A 8 -10.21 12.84 20.06
C THR A 8 -10.81 12.38 18.72
N PRO A 9 -12.15 12.43 18.55
CA PRO A 9 -12.80 12.10 17.27
C PRO A 9 -12.21 12.89 16.09
N ALA A 10 -11.70 12.19 15.08
CA ALA A 10 -11.04 12.79 13.91
C ALA A 10 -12.08 13.30 12.88
N LYS A 11 -12.96 14.22 13.31
CA LYS A 11 -13.97 14.83 12.44
C LYS A 11 -13.32 15.94 11.61
N GLY A 12 -13.36 15.80 10.28
CA GLY A 12 -12.77 16.78 9.37
C GLY A 12 -11.24 16.74 9.28
N VAL A 13 -10.60 15.72 9.88
CA VAL A 13 -9.16 15.50 9.72
C VAL A 13 -8.92 14.60 8.52
N GLU A 14 -8.03 15.04 7.63
CA GLU A 14 -7.62 14.30 6.43
C GLU A 14 -6.19 13.77 6.58
N PHE A 15 -5.96 12.57 6.06
CA PHE A 15 -4.65 11.91 6.04
C PHE A 15 -4.33 11.47 4.63
N ALA A 16 -3.05 11.30 4.31
CA ALA A 16 -2.64 10.71 3.05
C ALA A 16 -1.80 9.44 3.29
N THR A 17 -2.06 8.41 2.49
CA THR A 17 -1.24 7.20 2.47
C THR A 17 -1.19 6.62 1.06
N GLY A 18 -0.18 5.82 0.76
CA GLY A 18 -0.03 5.22 -0.55
C GLY A 18 1.39 4.74 -0.79
N VAL A 19 1.81 4.80 -2.05
CA VAL A 19 3.14 4.33 -2.47
C VAL A 19 3.88 5.43 -3.21
N ILE A 20 5.20 5.45 -3.07
CA ILE A 20 6.08 6.29 -3.90
C ILE A 20 6.16 5.73 -5.32
N ASN A 21 6.40 6.59 -6.30
CA ASN A 21 6.62 6.18 -7.69
C ASN A 21 8.05 5.64 -7.88
N LEU A 22 8.21 4.36 -8.23
CA LEU A 22 9.52 3.76 -8.52
C LEU A 22 9.85 3.73 -10.03
N ASN A 23 9.20 4.59 -10.82
CA ASN A 23 9.41 4.84 -12.26
C ASN A 23 9.14 3.64 -13.19
N ASP A 24 8.22 2.74 -12.85
CA ASP A 24 8.00 1.56 -13.71
C ASP A 24 6.52 1.20 -13.93
N LYS A 25 5.87 0.47 -13.01
CA LYS A 25 4.48 0.00 -13.20
C LYS A 25 3.62 0.31 -11.99
N MET A 26 2.49 0.98 -12.25
CA MET A 26 1.50 1.33 -11.25
C MET A 26 0.20 0.56 -11.47
N PHE A 27 -0.52 0.28 -10.38
CA PHE A 27 -1.90 -0.19 -10.37
C PHE A 27 -2.71 0.57 -9.29
N SER A 28 -3.94 0.95 -9.63
CA SER A 28 -4.97 1.38 -8.68
C SER A 28 -6.28 0.68 -9.03
N ASP A 29 -7.04 0.24 -8.02
CA ASP A 29 -8.41 -0.24 -8.21
C ASP A 29 -9.46 0.87 -8.08
N HIS A 30 -9.02 2.08 -7.78
CA HIS A 30 -9.88 3.22 -7.52
C HIS A 30 -10.86 3.00 -6.34
N LYS A 31 -10.47 2.13 -5.40
CA LYS A 31 -11.28 1.67 -4.25
C LYS A 31 -10.39 1.35 -3.05
N GLY A 32 -9.29 2.09 -2.91
CA GLY A 32 -8.39 2.03 -1.76
C GLY A 32 -7.20 1.08 -1.91
N LEU A 33 -7.09 0.29 -2.98
CA LEU A 33 -5.87 -0.45 -3.30
C LEU A 33 -5.03 0.34 -4.32
N VAL A 34 -3.77 0.56 -3.97
CA VAL A 34 -2.75 1.12 -4.85
C VAL A 34 -1.48 0.29 -4.72
N GLY A 35 -0.74 0.13 -5.81
CA GLY A 35 0.56 -0.49 -5.77
C GLY A 35 1.45 -0.04 -6.91
N ASP A 36 2.74 -0.22 -6.69
CA ASP A 36 3.80 0.05 -7.64
C ASP A 36 4.73 -1.17 -7.70
N TRP A 37 5.33 -1.38 -8.84
CA TRP A 37 6.41 -2.34 -9.06
C TRP A 37 7.48 -1.60 -9.83
N GLY A 38 8.66 -1.42 -9.24
CA GLY A 38 9.71 -0.69 -9.93
C GLY A 38 11.11 -0.80 -9.34
N GLY A 39 12.06 -0.49 -10.22
CA GLY A 39 13.49 -0.67 -10.03
C GLY A 39 14.22 0.53 -9.47
N ASN A 40 13.54 1.50 -8.86
CA ASN A 40 14.16 2.73 -8.36
C ASN A 40 14.45 2.71 -6.85
N TRP A 41 14.59 1.52 -6.25
CA TRP A 41 14.83 1.37 -4.81
C TRP A 41 16.34 1.22 -4.48
N PRO A 42 16.89 2.01 -3.53
CA PRO A 42 18.30 1.94 -3.14
C PRO A 42 18.63 0.70 -2.30
N ASN A 43 19.86 0.18 -2.38
CA ASN A 43 20.28 -1.09 -1.77
C ASN A 43 21.27 -0.90 -0.59
N GLY A 44 20.88 -0.12 0.44
CA GLY A 44 21.54 -0.13 1.76
C GLY A 44 22.61 0.95 2.04
N VAL A 45 23.28 0.83 3.20
CA VAL A 45 23.89 1.93 4.00
C VAL A 45 25.10 2.66 3.39
N LYS A 46 25.55 2.28 2.18
CA LYS A 46 26.62 2.95 1.43
C LYS A 46 26.12 3.55 0.09
N ASP A 47 24.81 3.63 -0.10
CA ASP A 47 24.18 3.78 -1.43
C ASP A 47 23.70 5.20 -1.79
N SER A 48 24.26 6.22 -1.14
CA SER A 48 24.20 7.59 -1.67
C SER A 48 25.15 7.79 -2.86
N ILE A 49 25.95 6.78 -3.24
CA ILE A 49 26.93 6.86 -4.32
C ILE A 49 26.25 6.53 -5.65
N ALA A 50 26.23 7.51 -6.56
CA ALA A 50 25.76 7.33 -7.93
C ALA A 50 26.43 6.11 -8.61
N GLY A 51 25.62 5.27 -9.27
CA GLY A 51 26.11 4.16 -10.10
C GLY A 51 25.96 2.74 -9.53
N LYS A 52 25.30 2.55 -8.38
CA LYS A 52 25.02 1.21 -7.82
C LYS A 52 23.71 0.60 -8.33
N PRO A 53 23.61 -0.75 -8.38
CA PRO A 53 22.43 -1.44 -8.90
C PRO A 53 21.23 -1.21 -7.99
N LYS A 54 20.22 -0.56 -8.55
CA LYS A 54 18.90 -0.45 -7.93
C LYS A 54 18.19 -1.79 -8.01
N ILE A 55 17.40 -2.13 -6.99
CA ILE A 55 16.63 -3.38 -6.94
C ILE A 55 15.18 -3.12 -7.34
N VAL A 56 14.53 -4.16 -7.86
CA VAL A 56 13.11 -4.09 -8.21
C VAL A 56 12.30 -4.52 -6.99
N VAL A 57 11.40 -3.65 -6.56
CA VAL A 57 10.51 -3.90 -5.42
C VAL A 57 9.07 -3.69 -5.82
N GLY A 58 8.17 -4.44 -5.18
CA GLY A 58 6.74 -4.21 -5.22
C GLY A 58 6.28 -3.54 -3.92
N LEU A 59 5.56 -2.42 -4.04
CA LEU A 59 4.92 -1.72 -2.92
C LEU A 59 3.41 -1.79 -3.09
N ALA A 60 2.67 -2.00 -2.01
CA ALA A 60 1.21 -1.96 -2.05
C ALA A 60 0.64 -1.41 -0.76
N VAL A 61 -0.46 -0.67 -0.89
CA VAL A 61 -1.30 -0.20 0.20
C VAL A 61 -2.75 -0.54 -0.11
N ASN A 62 -3.46 -1.13 0.85
CA ASN A 62 -4.90 -1.37 0.79
C ASN A 62 -5.59 -0.68 1.97
N VAL A 63 -6.39 0.32 1.66
CA VAL A 63 -7.26 1.04 2.59
C VAL A 63 -8.70 0.58 2.39
N PRO A 64 -9.45 0.29 3.46
CA PRO A 64 -10.89 0.08 3.36
C PRO A 64 -11.60 1.27 2.69
N GLU A 65 -12.39 1.01 1.66
CA GLU A 65 -13.05 2.04 0.81
C GLU A 65 -13.85 3.07 1.63
N LYS A 66 -14.41 2.65 2.77
CA LYS A 66 -15.15 3.52 3.70
C LYS A 66 -14.34 4.73 4.22
N TYR A 67 -13.01 4.65 4.22
CA TYR A 67 -12.12 5.72 4.64
C TYR A 67 -11.63 6.59 3.49
N VAL A 68 -11.84 6.20 2.23
CA VAL A 68 -11.36 6.96 1.07
C VAL A 68 -12.25 8.19 0.86
N ILE A 69 -11.63 9.37 0.78
CA ILE A 69 -12.27 10.64 0.39
C ILE A 69 -12.04 10.86 -1.10
N SER A 70 -10.79 10.74 -1.54
CA SER A 70 -10.38 10.92 -2.93
C SER A 70 -9.12 10.11 -3.24
N GLU A 71 -8.83 9.98 -4.52
CA GLU A 71 -7.67 9.23 -5.04
C GLU A 71 -6.63 10.16 -5.65
N PRO A 72 -5.49 9.65 -6.16
CA PRO A 72 -4.26 10.41 -6.17
C PRO A 72 -4.40 11.74 -6.90
N THR A 73 -3.95 12.74 -6.16
CA THR A 73 -3.51 14.03 -6.63
C THR A 73 -2.59 13.82 -7.85
N THR A 74 -2.54 14.79 -8.75
CA THR A 74 -1.72 14.77 -9.99
C THR A 74 -0.20 14.83 -9.72
N GLU A 75 0.24 14.43 -8.53
CA GLU A 75 1.63 14.48 -8.09
C GLU A 75 2.42 13.35 -8.74
N LYS A 76 3.37 13.72 -9.60
CA LYS A 76 4.12 12.80 -10.46
C LYS A 76 4.89 11.71 -9.69
N ASP A 77 5.30 11.99 -8.46
CA ASP A 77 6.26 11.17 -7.71
C ASP A 77 5.62 10.29 -6.64
N GLN A 78 4.30 10.36 -6.45
CA GLN A 78 3.59 9.64 -5.39
C GLN A 78 2.16 9.30 -5.78
N TYR A 79 1.69 8.15 -5.32
CA TYR A 79 0.34 7.70 -5.53
C TYR A 79 -0.35 7.53 -4.18
N LEU A 80 -1.12 8.54 -3.81
CA LEU A 80 -1.73 8.67 -2.49
C LEU A 80 -3.25 8.57 -2.56
N TYR A 81 -3.87 8.04 -1.51
CA TYR A 81 -5.28 8.24 -1.19
C TYR A 81 -5.39 9.29 -0.10
N VAL A 82 -6.36 10.19 -0.25
CA VAL A 82 -6.80 11.07 0.84
C VAL A 82 -7.87 10.33 1.64
N LEU A 83 -7.65 10.25 2.95
CA LEU A 83 -8.44 9.46 3.87
C LEU A 83 -9.15 10.34 4.89
N GLY A 84 -10.35 9.91 5.29
CA GLY A 84 -11.14 10.53 6.33
C GLY A 84 -11.82 9.52 7.23
N MET A 85 -11.87 9.82 8.52
CA MET A 85 -12.40 8.90 9.53
C MET A 85 -13.83 9.21 9.92
N LYS A 86 -14.44 10.25 9.32
CA LYS A 86 -15.84 10.66 9.54
C LYS A 86 -16.22 10.76 11.02
N GLY A 87 -15.28 11.20 11.89
CA GLY A 87 -15.48 11.31 13.34
C GLY A 87 -15.15 10.05 14.15
N GLY A 88 -14.62 8.99 13.54
CA GLY A 88 -14.05 7.85 14.24
C GLY A 88 -12.76 8.20 15.01
N LYS A 89 -12.36 7.31 15.92
CA LYS A 89 -11.12 7.44 16.71
C LYS A 89 -10.00 6.51 16.27
N SER A 90 -10.29 5.54 15.41
CA SER A 90 -9.28 4.61 14.90
C SER A 90 -9.56 4.19 13.47
N MET A 91 -8.48 3.94 12.73
CA MET A 91 -8.55 3.32 11.42
C MET A 91 -7.44 2.30 11.27
N THR A 92 -7.74 1.28 10.49
CA THR A 92 -6.80 0.21 10.17
C THR A 92 -6.73 0.08 8.66
N TYR A 93 -5.51 0.01 8.14
CA TYR A 93 -5.24 -0.30 6.74
C TYR A 93 -4.05 -1.24 6.65
N ASN A 94 -3.71 -1.69 5.44
CA ASN A 94 -2.64 -2.65 5.24
C ASN A 94 -1.64 -2.16 4.20
N MET A 95 -0.40 -2.60 4.37
CA MET A 95 0.68 -2.40 3.41
C MET A 95 1.42 -3.72 3.21
N ALA A 96 1.99 -3.87 2.02
CA ALA A 96 2.79 -5.02 1.65
C ALA A 96 4.01 -4.59 0.81
N PHE A 97 5.05 -5.42 0.88
CA PHE A 97 6.33 -5.22 0.21
C PHE A 97 6.82 -6.56 -0.36
N THR A 98 7.53 -6.54 -1.47
CA THR A 98 8.30 -7.67 -2.02
C THR A 98 9.53 -7.16 -2.77
N CYS A 99 10.52 -8.02 -2.97
CA CYS A 99 11.73 -7.72 -3.75
C CYS A 99 12.03 -8.82 -4.77
N ASP A 100 12.45 -8.44 -5.98
CA ASP A 100 12.79 -9.37 -7.06
C ASP A 100 13.94 -10.31 -6.71
N LYS A 101 14.75 -9.98 -5.70
CA LYS A 101 15.87 -10.80 -5.20
C LYS A 101 15.49 -11.81 -4.13
N GLU A 102 14.28 -11.76 -3.57
CA GLU A 102 13.83 -12.76 -2.59
C GLU A 102 13.81 -14.15 -3.24
N THR A 103 14.09 -15.24 -2.51
CA THR A 103 13.90 -16.58 -3.08
C THR A 103 12.41 -16.98 -3.16
N PHE A 104 11.57 -16.25 -2.44
CA PHE A 104 10.11 -16.30 -2.44
C PHE A 104 9.54 -15.01 -3.06
N GLY A 105 8.22 -14.86 -3.04
CA GLY A 105 7.55 -13.64 -3.51
C GLY A 105 7.40 -13.59 -5.03
N PHE A 106 7.43 -12.38 -5.59
CA PHE A 106 7.01 -12.12 -6.96
C PHE A 106 8.20 -11.74 -7.84
N LYS A 107 8.14 -12.10 -9.12
CA LYS A 107 9.20 -11.80 -10.10
C LYS A 107 8.77 -10.86 -11.21
N SER A 108 7.49 -10.49 -11.23
CA SER A 108 6.97 -9.56 -12.22
C SER A 108 5.82 -8.71 -11.66
N TYR A 109 5.59 -7.56 -12.28
CA TYR A 109 4.44 -6.71 -12.00
C TYR A 109 3.10 -7.45 -12.19
N LYS A 110 3.02 -8.42 -13.12
CA LYS A 110 1.78 -9.19 -13.37
C LYS A 110 1.43 -10.06 -12.18
N GLU A 111 2.42 -10.79 -11.67
CA GLU A 111 2.25 -11.64 -10.49
C GLU A 111 1.93 -10.78 -9.25
N TRP A 112 2.68 -9.68 -9.06
CA TRP A 112 2.47 -8.74 -7.96
C TRP A 112 1.05 -8.15 -7.97
N PHE A 113 0.60 -7.61 -9.11
CA PHE A 113 -0.73 -7.00 -9.21
C PHE A 113 -1.86 -8.04 -9.13
N SER A 114 -1.63 -9.25 -9.63
CA SER A 114 -2.59 -10.35 -9.46
C SER A 114 -2.73 -10.72 -7.98
N TRP A 115 -1.61 -10.83 -7.28
CA TRP A 115 -1.60 -11.09 -5.85
C TRP A 115 -2.27 -9.96 -5.06
N MET A 116 -1.96 -8.70 -5.34
CA MET A 116 -2.59 -7.55 -4.67
C MET A 116 -4.12 -7.57 -4.75
N LYS A 117 -4.67 -7.92 -5.92
CA LYS A 117 -6.12 -8.03 -6.12
C LYS A 117 -6.72 -9.17 -5.28
N GLN A 118 -6.03 -10.30 -5.21
CA GLN A 118 -6.45 -11.43 -4.38
C GLN A 118 -6.34 -11.09 -2.89
N TRP A 119 -5.24 -10.47 -2.49
CA TRP A 119 -4.98 -10.00 -1.14
C TRP A 119 -6.06 -9.03 -0.64
N LYS A 120 -6.50 -8.08 -1.47
CA LYS A 120 -7.64 -7.21 -1.12
C LYS A 120 -8.90 -8.03 -0.86
N LYS A 121 -9.24 -9.00 -1.73
CA LYS A 121 -10.43 -9.85 -1.55
C LYS A 121 -10.38 -10.63 -0.24
N GLU A 122 -9.21 -11.14 0.14
CA GLU A 122 -9.01 -11.86 1.40
C GLU A 122 -9.16 -10.94 2.62
N LEU A 123 -8.63 -9.72 2.55
CA LEU A 123 -8.80 -8.71 3.60
C LEU A 123 -10.26 -8.27 3.75
N ASP A 124 -10.99 -8.15 2.65
CA ASP A 124 -12.40 -7.75 2.65
C ASP A 124 -13.33 -8.91 3.08
N ASN A 125 -12.87 -10.16 2.97
CA ASN A 125 -13.62 -11.38 3.30
C ASN A 125 -12.81 -12.30 4.24
N PRO A 126 -12.55 -11.88 5.50
CA PRO A 126 -11.74 -12.65 6.42
C PRO A 126 -12.44 -13.95 6.83
N VAL A 127 -11.69 -15.04 6.94
CA VAL A 127 -12.17 -16.31 7.52
C VAL A 127 -12.49 -16.07 9.00
N LYS A 128 -13.70 -16.45 9.42
CA LYS A 128 -14.12 -16.46 10.82
C LYS A 128 -14.05 -17.88 11.34
N VAL A 129 -13.34 -18.08 12.44
CA VAL A 129 -13.25 -19.37 13.12
C VAL A 129 -13.97 -19.22 14.45
N ASP A 130 -15.06 -19.96 14.60
CA ASP A 130 -15.79 -20.06 15.86
C ASP A 130 -15.35 -21.35 16.57
N ILE A 131 -14.93 -21.23 17.83
CA ILE A 131 -14.66 -22.38 18.69
C ILE A 131 -15.99 -22.75 19.33
N VAL A 132 -16.49 -23.97 19.04
CA VAL A 132 -17.69 -24.51 19.65
C VAL A 132 -17.25 -25.35 20.85
N GLU A 133 -17.66 -24.94 22.05
CA GLU A 133 -17.51 -25.70 23.30
C GLU A 133 -18.59 -26.79 23.45
#